data_AF-A0A9R1UYD1-F1
#
_entry.id   AF-A0A9R1UYD1-F1
#
_cell.length_a   1.000
_cell.length_b   1.000
_cell.length_c   1.000
_cell.angle_alpha   90.00
_cell.angle_beta   90.00
_cell.angle_gamma   90.00
#
_symmetry.space_group_name_H-M   'P 1'
#
loop_
_entity.id
_entity.type
_entity.pdbx_description
1 polymer ?
#
loop_
_entity_poly.entity_id
_entity_poly.type
_entity_poly.pdbx_seq_one_letter_code
_entity_poly.pdbx_strand_id
1 'polypeptide(L)'
;MEPNVIFNLEKQRALYRDSEEFCVGHIKNSLSNKLYDLYVLVKDLRKLWSALEFKYKAHEEGTNKYRVSMYLEFQMANDKPIMEKVHELQVMVKKLNALSISIP
;
A
#
# COMPACT_ATOMS: atom_id res chain seq x y z
N MET A 1 6.43 9.67 -43.24
CA MET A 1 7.43 9.82 -42.16
C MET A 1 8.74 9.25 -42.67
N GLU A 2 9.87 9.89 -42.37
CA GLU A 2 11.18 9.44 -42.84
C GLU A 2 11.59 8.09 -42.23
N PRO A 3 12.24 7.17 -42.99
CA PRO A 3 12.63 5.84 -42.52
C PRO A 3 13.48 5.85 -41.24
N ASN A 4 14.36 6.85 -41.08
CA ASN A 4 15.18 7.01 -39.87
C ASN A 4 14.36 7.33 -38.61
N VAL A 5 13.23 8.03 -38.75
CA VAL A 5 12.36 8.34 -37.60
C VAL A 5 11.67 7.07 -37.12
N ILE A 6 11.18 6.24 -38.05
CA ILE A 6 10.54 4.96 -37.72
C ILE A 6 11.53 4.03 -37.01
N PHE A 7 12.73 3.87 -37.56
CA PHE A 7 13.79 3.05 -36.96
C PHE A 7 14.16 3.48 -35.53
N ASN A 8 14.32 4.79 -35.30
CA ASN A 8 14.64 5.31 -33.97
C ASN A 8 13.50 5.09 -32.97
N LEU A 9 12.25 5.24 -33.37
CA LEU A 9 11.08 4.98 -32.52
C LEU A 9 10.96 3.50 -32.16
N GLU A 10 11.23 2.59 -33.09
CA GLU A 10 11.23 1.14 -32.81
C GLU A 10 12.31 0.75 -31.81
N LYS A 11 13.52 1.31 -31.97
CA LYS A 11 14.62 1.12 -31.01
C LYS A 11 14.26 1.62 -29.62
N GLN A 12 13.67 2.82 -29.51
CA GLN A 12 13.22 3.35 -28.22
C GLN A 12 12.14 2.46 -27.60
N ARG A 13 11.14 2.02 -28.38
CA ARG A 13 10.08 1.13 -27.89
C ARG A 13 10.63 -0.20 -27.38
N ALA A 14 11.68 -0.76 -28.00
CA ALA A 14 12.33 -1.96 -27.50
C ALA A 14 12.98 -1.72 -26.13
N LEU A 15 13.78 -0.66 -25.99
CA LEU A 15 14.40 -0.29 -24.72
C LEU A 15 13.37 -0.08 -23.61
N TYR A 16 12.25 0.57 -23.92
CA TYR A 16 11.16 0.76 -22.96
C TYR A 16 10.56 -0.58 -22.51
N ARG A 17 10.29 -1.51 -23.44
CA ARG A 17 9.75 -2.84 -23.09
C ARG A 17 10.70 -3.64 -22.21
N ASP A 18 11.99 -3.63 -22.52
CA ASP A 18 13.01 -4.34 -21.73
C ASP A 18 13.08 -3.76 -20.30
N SER A 19 13.05 -2.43 -20.19
CA SER A 19 13.02 -1.76 -18.88
C SER A 19 11.74 -2.06 -18.10
N GLU A 20 10.60 -2.17 -18.79
CA GLU A 20 9.32 -2.48 -18.17
C GLU A 20 9.30 -3.91 -17.64
N GLU A 21 9.79 -4.88 -18.41
CA GLU A 21 9.91 -6.28 -18.00
C GLU A 21 10.80 -6.43 -16.77
N PHE A 22 11.94 -5.72 -16.76
CA PHE A 22 12.84 -5.68 -15.60
C PHE A 22 12.14 -5.13 -14.35
N CYS A 23 11.45 -4.00 -14.47
CA CYS A 23 10.69 -3.41 -13.37
C CYS A 23 9.61 -4.36 -12.83
N VAL A 24 8.87 -5.03 -13.70
CA VAL A 24 7.84 -6.01 -13.32
C VAL A 24 8.47 -7.17 -12.54
N GLY A 25 9.61 -7.69 -13.01
CA GLY A 25 10.36 -8.73 -12.31
C GLY A 25 10.79 -8.29 -10.90
N HIS A 26 11.36 -7.08 -10.80
CA HIS A 26 11.80 -6.52 -9.52
C HIS A 26 10.66 -6.33 -8.52
N ILE A 27 9.53 -5.77 -8.96
CA ILE A 27 8.36 -5.60 -8.10
C ILE A 27 7.87 -6.96 -7.63
N LYS A 28 7.74 -7.96 -8.51
CA LYS A 28 7.28 -9.28 -8.09
C LYS A 28 8.21 -9.91 -7.07
N ASN A 29 9.53 -9.81 -7.26
CA ASN A 29 10.50 -10.40 -6.35
C ASN A 29 10.54 -9.76 -4.97
N SER A 30 10.00 -8.55 -4.79
CA SER A 30 9.84 -7.93 -3.47
C SER A 30 8.53 -8.30 -2.77
N LEU A 31 7.61 -8.99 -3.45
CA LEU A 31 6.35 -9.45 -2.86
C LEU A 31 6.56 -10.69 -1.98
N SER A 32 5.66 -10.87 -1.01
CA SER A 32 5.56 -12.15 -0.30
C SER A 32 5.10 -13.26 -1.24
N ASN A 33 5.41 -14.52 -0.94
CA ASN A 33 5.05 -15.68 -1.79
C ASN A 33 3.56 -15.66 -2.20
N LYS A 34 2.66 -15.41 -1.25
CA LYS A 34 1.21 -15.34 -1.53
C LYS A 34 0.83 -14.25 -2.54
N LEU A 35 1.49 -13.10 -2.49
CA LEU A 35 1.24 -12.00 -3.41
C LEU A 35 1.93 -12.24 -4.76
N TYR A 36 3.12 -12.82 -4.75
CA TYR A 36 3.80 -13.27 -5.96
C TYR A 36 2.90 -14.21 -6.77
N ASP A 37 2.38 -15.26 -6.13
CA ASP A 37 1.50 -16.25 -6.76
C ASP A 37 0.24 -15.61 -7.38
N LEU A 38 -0.32 -14.59 -6.71
CA LEU A 38 -1.49 -13.87 -7.20
C LEU A 38 -1.18 -13.01 -8.44
N TYR A 39 0.01 -12.44 -8.53
CA TYR A 39 0.39 -11.48 -9.56
C TYR A 39 1.37 -12.04 -10.61
N VAL A 40 1.78 -13.31 -10.52
CA VAL A 40 2.79 -13.93 -11.39
C VAL A 40 2.47 -13.77 -12.89
N LEU A 41 1.19 -13.84 -13.26
CA LEU A 41 0.72 -13.72 -14.64
C LEU A 41 0.59 -12.27 -15.15
N VAL A 42 0.69 -11.26 -14.28
CA VAL A 42 0.56 -9.85 -14.68
C VAL A 42 1.87 -9.38 -15.31
N LYS A 43 1.87 -9.14 -16.62
CA LYS A 43 3.06 -8.68 -17.37
C LYS A 43 3.14 -7.17 -17.54
N ASP A 44 2.02 -6.48 -17.41
CA ASP A 44 1.92 -5.03 -17.59
C ASP A 44 2.27 -4.32 -16.28
N LEU A 45 3.25 -3.42 -16.33
CA LEU A 45 3.75 -2.73 -15.14
C LEU A 45 2.68 -1.84 -14.51
N ARG A 46 1.90 -1.14 -15.33
CA ARG A 46 0.87 -0.22 -14.84
C ARG A 46 -0.23 -0.99 -14.13
N LYS A 47 -0.71 -2.09 -14.70
CA LYS A 47 -1.71 -2.97 -14.09
C LYS A 47 -1.21 -3.56 -12.78
N LEU A 48 0.04 -4.03 -12.74
CA LEU A 48 0.65 -4.56 -11.51
C LEU A 48 0.70 -3.48 -10.43
N TRP A 49 1.25 -2.31 -10.77
CA TRP A 49 1.37 -1.18 -9.83
C TRP A 49 0.01 -0.71 -9.32
N SER A 50 -0.96 -0.48 -10.20
CA SER A 50 -2.30 -0.03 -9.81
C SER A 50 -3.03 -1.05 -8.93
N ALA A 51 -2.87 -2.35 -9.20
CA ALA A 51 -3.48 -3.39 -8.37
C ALA A 51 -2.88 -3.44 -6.96
N LEU A 52 -1.56 -3.31 -6.85
CA LEU A 52 -0.86 -3.23 -5.56
C LEU A 52 -1.26 -1.97 -4.81
N GLU A 53 -1.23 -0.82 -5.47
CA GLU A 53 -1.60 0.47 -4.89
C GLU A 53 -3.04 0.45 -4.36
N PHE A 54 -3.99 -0.06 -5.14
CA PHE A 54 -5.38 -0.21 -4.70
C PHE A 54 -5.50 -1.09 -3.46
N LYS A 55 -4.83 -2.25 -3.45
CA LYS A 55 -4.88 -3.20 -2.33
C LYS A 55 -4.32 -2.60 -1.04
N TYR A 56 -3.17 -1.95 -1.12
CA TYR A 56 -2.51 -1.39 0.06
C TYR A 56 -3.21 -0.12 0.56
N LYS A 57 -3.71 0.75 -0.33
CA LYS A 57 -4.52 1.91 0.07
C LYS A 57 -5.82 1.49 0.76
N ALA A 58 -6.56 0.53 0.19
CA ALA A 58 -7.79 0.03 0.80
C ALA A 58 -7.54 -0.60 2.18
N HIS A 59 -6.44 -1.35 2.32
CA HIS A 59 -6.03 -1.91 3.61
C HIS A 59 -5.66 -0.82 4.63
N GLU A 60 -4.92 0.20 4.21
CA GLU A 60 -4.54 1.34 5.05
C GLU A 60 -5.76 2.12 5.52
N GLU A 61 -6.66 2.49 4.60
CA GLU A 61 -7.92 3.19 4.92
C GLU A 61 -8.79 2.37 5.88
N GLY A 62 -8.95 1.07 5.63
CA GLY A 62 -9.69 0.17 6.52
C GLY A 62 -9.07 0.06 7.91
N THR A 63 -7.74 -0.06 7.99
CA THR A 63 -7.00 -0.12 9.25
C THR A 63 -7.12 1.20 10.02
N ASN A 64 -7.03 2.33 9.34
CA ASN A 64 -7.17 3.66 9.94
C ASN A 64 -8.59 3.85 10.48
N LYS A 65 -9.62 3.49 9.70
CA LYS A 65 -11.02 3.54 10.13
C LYS A 65 -11.26 2.66 11.36
N TYR A 66 -10.73 1.44 11.38
CA TYR A 66 -10.84 0.55 12.53
C TYR A 66 -10.20 1.16 13.79
N ARG A 67 -9.00 1.76 13.67
CA ARG A 67 -8.32 2.42 14.79
C ARG A 67 -9.10 3.62 15.33
N VAL A 68 -9.76 4.38 14.46
CA VAL A 68 -10.64 5.48 14.87
C VAL A 68 -11.88 4.94 15.59
N SER A 69 -12.52 3.87 15.09
CA SER A 69 -13.66 3.22 15.77
C SER A 69 -13.28 2.76 17.16
N MET A 70 -12.13 2.06 17.29
CA MET A 70 -11.61 1.59 18.59
C MET A 70 -11.39 2.74 19.59
N TYR A 71 -10.94 3.91 19.11
CA TYR A 71 -10.80 5.09 19.96
C TYR A 71 -12.17 5.68 20.37
N LEU A 72 -13.11 5.80 19.44
CA LEU A 72 -14.45 6.36 19.70
C LEU A 72 -15.30 5.45 20.60
N GLU A 73 -15.12 4.14 20.48
CA GLU A 73 -15.82 3.12 21.27
C GLU A 73 -15.11 2.83 22.60
N PHE A 74 -13.96 3.47 22.88
CA PHE A 74 -13.23 3.24 24.11
C PHE A 74 -14.04 3.71 25.32
N GLN A 75 -14.29 2.78 26.25
CA GLN A 75 -15.01 3.05 27.49
C GLN A 75 -14.15 2.69 28.70
N MET A 76 -14.16 3.57 29.70
CA MET A 76 -13.54 3.29 31.00
C MET A 76 -14.50 2.49 31.90
N ALA A 77 -14.78 1.22 31.56
CA ALA A 77 -15.64 0.32 32.35
C ALA A 77 -14.91 -0.22 33.60
N ASN A 78 -15.52 -0.54 34.75
CA ASN A 78 -14.80 -0.84 36.02
C ASN A 78 -13.98 -2.17 36.08
N ASP A 79 -13.67 -2.79 34.96
CA ASP A 79 -12.99 -4.09 34.86
C ASP A 79 -11.48 -4.07 35.18
N LYS A 80 -10.81 -2.94 34.92
CA LYS A 80 -9.36 -2.75 35.16
C LYS A 80 -9.05 -1.50 36.01
N PRO A 81 -7.85 -1.38 36.58
CA PRO A 81 -7.39 -0.13 37.20
C PRO A 81 -7.44 1.06 36.22
N ILE A 82 -7.75 2.25 36.73
CA ILE A 82 -7.87 3.48 35.92
C ILE A 82 -6.56 3.79 35.18
N MET A 83 -5.41 3.57 35.83
CA MET A 83 -4.10 3.85 35.23
C MET A 83 -3.80 3.00 33.99
N GLU A 84 -4.21 1.74 33.99
CA GLU A 84 -4.05 0.86 32.81
C GLU A 84 -4.87 1.36 31.63
N LYS A 85 -6.11 1.82 31.89
CA LYS A 85 -6.97 2.38 30.84
C LYS A 85 -6.45 3.70 30.29
N VAL A 86 -5.95 4.57 31.16
CA VAL A 86 -5.31 5.82 30.73
C VAL A 86 -4.11 5.51 29.84
N HIS A 87 -3.32 4.50 30.19
CA HIS A 87 -2.20 4.07 29.36
C HIS A 87 -2.67 3.53 28.00
N GLU A 88 -3.68 2.66 27.96
CA GLU A 88 -4.27 2.13 26.72
C GLU A 88 -4.75 3.28 25.81
N LEU A 89 -5.48 4.25 26.37
CA LEU A 89 -5.94 5.44 25.66
C LEU A 89 -4.79 6.29 25.11
N GLN A 90 -3.76 6.55 25.91
CA GLN A 90 -2.57 7.28 25.48
C GLN A 90 -1.84 6.57 24.32
N VAL A 91 -1.75 5.25 24.37
CA VAL A 91 -1.16 4.45 23.27
C VAL A 91 -2.00 4.58 22.00
N MET A 92 -3.34 4.53 22.10
CA MET A 92 -4.23 4.74 20.95
C MET A 92 -4.09 6.14 20.35
N VAL A 93 -4.08 7.19 21.18
CA VAL A 93 -3.88 8.58 20.73
C VAL A 93 -2.52 8.76 20.05
N LYS A 94 -1.44 8.27 20.65
CA LYS A 94 -0.10 8.33 20.04
C LYS A 94 -0.06 7.64 18.68
N LYS A 95 -0.69 6.47 18.59
CA LYS A 95 -0.83 5.71 17.34
C LYS A 95 -1.59 6.49 16.27
N LEU A 96 -2.68 7.17 16.60
CA LEU A 96 -3.46 7.97 15.65
C LEU A 96 -2.71 9.23 15.21
N ASN A 97 -2.08 9.94 16.15
CA ASN A 97 -1.28 11.14 15.86
C ASN A 97 -0.08 10.84 14.96
N ALA A 98 0.60 9.71 15.15
CA ALA A 98 1.72 9.30 14.30
C ALA A 98 1.31 9.05 12.84
N LEU A 99 0.03 8.78 12.59
CA LEU A 99 -0.55 8.62 11.25
C LEU A 99 -1.22 9.90 10.74
N SER A 100 -1.07 11.02 11.47
CA SER A 100 -1.75 12.30 11.16
C SER A 100 -3.27 12.17 11.01
N ILE A 101 -3.87 11.16 11.67
CA ILE A 101 -5.32 10.98 11.70
C ILE A 101 -5.89 11.97 12.71
N SER A 102 -6.72 12.90 12.24
CA SER A 102 -7.39 13.85 13.14
C SER A 102 -8.39 13.11 14.01
N ILE A 103 -8.21 13.25 15.31
CA ILE A 103 -9.18 12.83 16.32
C ILE A 103 -10.16 13.99 16.53
N PRO A 104 -11.48 13.75 16.60
CA PRO A 104 -12.47 14.79 16.92
C PRO A 104 -12.33 15.37 18.33
#